data_AF-A0A7W8MD03-F1
#
_entry.id   AF-A0A7W8MD03-F1
#
_cell.length_a   1.000
_cell.length_b   1.000
_cell.length_c   1.000
_cell.angle_alpha   90.00
_cell.angle_beta   90.00
_cell.angle_gamma   90.00
#
_symmetry.space_group_name_H-M   'P 1'
#
loop_
_entity.id
_entity.type
_entity.pdbx_description
1 polymer ?
#
loop_
_entity_poly.entity_id
_entity_poly.type
_entity_poly.pdbx_seq_one_letter_code
_entity_poly.pdbx_strand_id
1 'polypeptide(L)' 'MASAFSGMTRLARHRAVTDLLKPELDAGLHALAIEPAAPGEPTRW' A
#
# COMPACT_ATOMS: atom_id res chain seq x y z
N MET A 1 2.16 8.70 1.19
CA MET A 1 1.02 9.38 0.55
C MET A 1 1.23 9.41 -0.96
N ALA A 2 0.20 9.11 -1.77
CA ALA A 2 0.30 9.19 -3.24
C ALA A 2 -1.05 9.48 -3.90
N SER A 3 -1.08 10.37 -4.90
CA SER A 3 -2.32 10.75 -5.61
C SER A 3 -2.98 9.57 -6.33
N ALA A 4 -2.19 8.55 -6.73
CA ALA A 4 -2.68 7.33 -7.36
C ALA A 4 -3.65 6.53 -6.48
N PHE A 5 -3.71 6.78 -5.17
CA PHE A 5 -4.63 6.11 -4.26
C PHE A 5 -6.00 6.77 -4.16
N SER A 6 -6.19 7.94 -4.77
CA SER A 6 -7.48 8.65 -4.76
C SER A 6 -8.57 7.79 -5.43
N GLY A 7 -9.72 7.67 -4.77
CA GLY A 7 -10.85 6.85 -5.24
C GLY A 7 -10.67 5.32 -5.09
N MET A 8 -9.49 4.84 -4.68
CA MET A 8 -9.27 3.43 -4.40
C MET A 8 -9.81 3.06 -3.02
N THR A 9 -10.37 1.85 -2.90
CA THR A 9 -10.67 1.26 -1.57
C THR A 9 -9.38 0.95 -0.82
N ARG A 10 -9.45 0.87 0.51
CA ARG A 10 -8.31 0.45 1.35
C ARG A 10 -7.65 -0.84 0.83
N LEU A 11 -8.46 -1.87 0.52
CA LEU A 11 -7.94 -3.15 0.01
C LEU A 11 -7.25 -2.98 -1.35
N ALA A 12 -7.81 -2.20 -2.26
CA ALA A 12 -7.23 -1.98 -3.59
C ALA A 12 -5.84 -1.33 -3.50
N ARG A 13 -5.66 -0.36 -2.59
CA ARG A 13 -4.35 0.28 -2.39
C ARG A 13 -3.32 -0.68 -1.79
N HIS A 14 -3.73 -1.48 -0.80
CA HIS A 14 -2.85 -2.50 -0.24
C HIS A 14 -2.40 -3.49 -1.30
N ARG A 15 -3.34 -3.99 -2.14
CA ARG A 15 -3.00 -4.87 -3.26
C ARG A 15 -2.04 -4.22 -4.24
N ALA A 16 -2.29 -2.97 -4.65
CA ALA A 16 -1.40 -2.24 -5.56
C ALA A 16 0.05 -2.15 -5.02
N VAL A 17 0.23 -1.97 -3.71
CA VAL A 17 1.56 -1.95 -3.09
C VAL A 17 2.14 -3.37 -2.99
N THR A 18 1.35 -4.37 -2.60
CA THR A 18 1.79 -5.77 -2.54
C THR A 18 2.21 -6.30 -3.90
N ASP A 19 1.48 -5.96 -4.97
CA ASP A 19 1.79 -6.36 -6.35
C ASP A 19 3.14 -5.79 -6.80
N LEU A 20 3.42 -4.54 -6.45
CA LEU A 20 4.71 -3.90 -6.71
C LEU A 20 5.87 -4.55 -5.94
N LEU A 21 5.62 -4.98 -4.70
CA LEU A 21 6.62 -5.57 -3.80
C LEU A 21 6.74 -7.09 -3.93
N LYS A 22 6.08 -7.69 -4.92
CA LYS A 22 6.07 -9.14 -5.08
C LYS A 22 7.48 -9.74 -5.21
N PRO A 23 8.42 -9.16 -5.99
CA PRO A 23 9.79 -9.68 -6.06
C PRO A 23 10.50 -9.70 -4.70
N GLU A 24 10.28 -8.70 -3.86
CA GLU A 24 10.89 -8.54 -2.54
C GLU A 24 10.31 -9.52 -1.53
N LEU A 25 8.99 -9.72 -1.58
CA LEU A 25 8.29 -10.75 -0.81
C LEU A 25 8.79 -12.15 -1.18
N ASP A 26 8.92 -12.42 -2.48
CA ASP A 26 9.45 -13.69 -2.99
C ASP A 26 10.95 -13.86 -2.65
N ALA A 27 11.70 -12.77 -2.49
CA ALA A 27 13.10 -12.76 -2.06
C ALA A 27 13.31 -12.87 -0.54
N GLY A 28 12.24 -12.96 0.26
CA GLY A 28 12.30 -13.23 1.69
C GLY A 28 11.89 -12.08 2.61
N LEU A 29 11.29 -10.99 2.10
CA LEU A 29 10.61 -10.02 2.96
C LEU A 29 9.44 -10.70 3.68
N HIS A 30 9.59 -10.99 4.98
CA HIS A 30 8.60 -11.78 5.73
C HIS A 30 7.31 -11.02 6.03
N ALA A 31 7.39 -9.73 6.36
CA ALA A 31 6.23 -8.90 6.67
C ALA A 31 6.53 -7.42 6.48
N LEU A 32 5.53 -6.67 6.01
CA LEU A 32 5.57 -5.21 5.89
C LEU A 32 4.21 -4.61 6.26
N ALA A 33 4.19 -3.79 7.32
CA ALA A 33 3.02 -2.98 7.66
C ALA A 33 3.07 -1.65 6.91
N ILE A 34 2.00 -1.33 6.18
CA ILE A 34 1.84 -0.09 5.40
C ILE A 34 0.41 0.44 5.53
N GLU A 35 0.23 1.76 5.49
CA GLU A 35 -1.08 2.41 5.39
C GLU A 35 -1.08 3.34 4.17
N PRO A 36 -1.45 2.81 3.00
CA PRO A 36 -1.50 3.59 1.79
C PRO A 36 -2.67 4.59 1.84
N ALA A 37 -2.34 5.87 1.78
CA ALA A 37 -3.31 6.96 1.78
C ALA A 37 -3.05 7.97 0.67
N ALA A 38 -4.14 8.51 0.12
CA ALA A 38 -4.09 9.63 -0.81
C ALA A 38 -3.81 10.94 -0.04
N PRO A 39 -3.33 11.99 -0.72
CA PRO A 39 -3.16 13.30 -0.10
C PRO A 39 -4.48 13.78 0.55
N GLY A 40 -4.41 14.19 1.82
CA GLY A 40 -5.55 14.72 2.57
C GLY A 40 -6.44 13.67 3.26
N GLU A 41 -6.16 12.38 3.11
CA GLU A 41 -6.87 11.33 3.85
C GLU A 41 -6.23 11.07 5.22
N PRO A 42 -7.04 10.73 6.24
CA PRO A 42 -6.51 10.42 7.57
C PRO A 42 -5.76 9.07 7.58
N THR A 43 -4.60 9.06 8.24
CA THR A 43 -3.87 7.84 8.63
C THR A 43 -3.96 7.63 10.14
N ARG A 44 -3.87 6.37 10.59
CA ARG A 44 -4.15 5.96 11.97
C ARG A 44 -2.92 5.64 12.82
N TRP A 45 -1.72 5.63 12.26
CA TRP A 45 -0.51 5.23 12.97
C TRP A 45 0.74 5.91 12.43
#